data_AF-A0A164JGV7-F1
#
_entry.id   AF-A0A164JGV7-F1
#
_cell.length_a   1.000
_cell.length_b   1.000
_cell.length_c   1.000
_cell.angle_alpha   90.00
_cell.angle_beta   90.00
_cell.angle_gamma   90.00
#
_symmetry.space_group_name_H-M   'P 1'
#
loop_
_entity.id
_entity.type
_entity.pdbx_description
1 polymer ?
#
loop_
_entity_poly.entity_id
_entity_poly.type
_entity_poly.pdbx_seq_one_letter_code
_entity_poly.pdbx_strand_id
1 'polypeptide(L)'
;MITPARTVLKLFLAQRHWQSYEAFRMEWNKAAATVKPALPAPAERTFRRWKSGGLVAPAAARRRVLEVMFPGYTADQLFSPLPARRGLRPRHWESRGQISLFEVVA
;
A
#
# COMPACT_ATOMS: atom_id res chain seq x y z
N MET A 1 6.90 -24.25 1.60
CA MET A 1 7.34 -22.89 1.99
C MET A 1 6.38 -21.88 1.36
N ILE A 2 5.49 -21.28 2.13
CA ILE A 2 4.57 -20.24 1.62
C ILE A 2 5.37 -18.93 1.60
N THR A 3 5.80 -18.47 0.42
CA THR A 3 6.33 -17.10 0.31
C THR A 3 5.18 -16.15 0.61
N PRO A 4 5.25 -15.29 1.65
CA PRO A 4 4.14 -14.41 1.98
C PRO A 4 3.88 -13.49 0.79
N ALA A 5 2.64 -13.51 0.29
CA ALA A 5 2.20 -12.65 -0.79
C ALA A 5 2.54 -11.20 -0.42
N ARG A 6 3.44 -10.59 -1.18
CA ARG A 6 3.80 -9.18 -0.99
C ARG A 6 2.62 -8.37 -1.53
N THR A 7 2.12 -7.41 -0.76
CA THR A 7 1.07 -6.50 -1.23
C THR A 7 1.67 -5.35 -2.03
N VAL A 8 0.88 -4.72 -2.90
CA VAL A 8 1.27 -3.49 -3.61
C VAL A 8 1.70 -2.41 -2.63
N LEU A 9 0.99 -2.29 -1.50
CA LEU A 9 1.34 -1.41 -0.39
C LEU A 9 2.78 -1.62 0.08
N LYS A 10 3.23 -2.87 0.22
CA LYS A 10 4.62 -3.16 0.63
C LYS A 10 5.65 -2.63 -0.36
N LEU A 11 5.37 -2.63 -1.67
CA LEU A 11 6.26 -2.03 -2.67
C LEU A 11 6.31 -0.52 -2.55
N PHE A 12 5.16 0.15 -2.43
CA PHE A 12 5.15 1.61 -2.33
C PHE A 12 5.81 2.13 -1.06
N LEU A 13 5.60 1.44 0.07
CA LEU A 13 6.32 1.75 1.30
C LEU A 13 7.84 1.58 1.11
N ALA A 14 8.28 0.62 0.30
CA ALA A 14 9.69 0.43 0.01
C ALA A 14 10.26 1.55 -0.87
N GLN A 15 9.56 1.91 -1.94
CA GLN A 15 9.95 2.99 -2.87
C GLN A 15 10.04 4.36 -2.19
N ARG A 16 9.22 4.61 -1.16
CA ARG A 16 9.19 5.89 -0.43
C ARG A 16 10.00 5.88 0.86
N HIS A 17 10.71 4.79 1.15
CA HIS A 17 11.45 4.58 2.40
C HIS A 17 10.59 4.62 3.68
N TRP A 18 9.28 4.37 3.57
CA TRP A 18 8.32 4.32 4.68
C TRP A 18 8.12 2.90 5.23
N GLN A 19 9.18 2.11 5.25
CA GLN A 19 9.12 0.68 5.60
C GLN A 19 9.00 0.45 7.11
N SER A 20 9.58 1.37 7.90
CA SER A 20 9.47 1.41 9.36
C SER A 20 8.09 1.93 9.77
N TYR A 21 7.62 1.46 10.94
CA TYR A 21 6.33 1.90 11.46
C TYR A 21 6.32 3.40 11.77
N GLU A 22 7.43 3.96 12.26
CA GLU A 22 7.54 5.38 12.59
C GLU A 22 7.44 6.28 11.36
N ALA A 23 8.16 5.95 10.28
CA ALA A 23 8.08 6.71 9.03
C ALA A 23 6.66 6.65 8.45
N PHE A 24 6.06 5.45 8.44
CA PHE A 24 4.67 5.30 8.01
C PHE A 24 3.70 6.11 8.89
N ARG A 25 3.87 6.09 10.21
CA ARG A 25 3.02 6.83 11.15
C ARG A 25 3.09 8.34 10.93
N MET A 26 4.28 8.87 10.66
CA MET A 26 4.45 10.30 10.38
C MET A 26 3.66 10.73 9.15
N GLU A 27 3.78 9.99 8.05
CA GLU A 27 3.08 10.29 6.80
C GLU A 27 1.58 10.01 6.90
N TRP A 28 1.20 8.98 7.65
CA TRP A 28 -0.19 8.73 7.99
C TRP A 28 -0.81 9.94 8.69
N ASN A 29 -0.14 10.50 9.70
CA ASN A 29 -0.67 11.63 10.44
C ASN A 29 -0.85 12.87 9.55
N LYS A 30 0.09 13.12 8.64
CA LYS A 30 -0.01 14.20 7.64
C LYS A 30 -1.23 14.01 6.74
N ALA A 31 -1.42 12.80 6.19
CA ALA A 31 -2.57 12.49 5.35
C ALA A 31 -3.90 12.51 6.13
N ALA A 32 -3.91 11.98 7.36
CA ALA A 32 -5.09 11.95 8.22
C ALA A 32 -5.59 13.36 8.55
N ALA A 33 -4.70 14.34 8.70
CA ALA A 33 -5.08 15.74 8.91
C ALA A 33 -5.96 16.31 7.78
N THR A 34 -5.83 15.79 6.55
CA THR A 34 -6.64 16.22 5.39
C THR A 34 -7.97 15.49 5.25
N VAL A 35 -8.08 14.27 5.81
CA VAL A 35 -9.26 13.40 5.66
C VAL A 35 -10.18 13.49 6.87
N LYS A 36 -9.61 13.24 8.05
CA LYS A 36 -10.30 13.27 9.33
C LYS A 36 -9.26 13.59 10.42
N PRO A 37 -9.21 14.85 10.88
CA PRO A 37 -8.39 15.22 12.02
C PRO A 37 -8.61 14.26 13.19
N ALA A 38 -7.53 13.86 13.86
CA ALA A 38 -7.52 12.88 14.94
C ALA A 38 -7.82 11.41 14.58
N LEU A 39 -7.81 11.01 13.29
CA LEU A 39 -7.83 9.58 12.96
C LEU A 39 -6.46 8.93 13.31
N PRO A 40 -6.39 8.04 14.31
CA PRO A 40 -5.11 7.46 14.72
C PRO A 40 -4.55 6.52 13.66
N ALA A 41 -3.22 6.53 13.53
CA ALA A 41 -2.49 5.53 12.76
C ALA A 41 -2.85 4.11 13.24
N PRO A 42 -2.91 3.13 12.32
CA PRO A 42 -3.14 1.74 12.71
C PRO A 42 -2.01 1.26 13.63
N ALA A 43 -2.32 0.41 14.61
CA ALA A 43 -1.30 -0.19 15.47
C ALA A 43 -0.22 -0.90 14.65
N GLU A 44 1.00 -0.98 15.15
CA GLU A 44 2.13 -1.58 14.41
C GLU A 44 1.86 -3.02 13.97
N ARG A 45 1.16 -3.81 14.81
CA ARG A 45 0.73 -5.17 14.45
C ARG A 45 -0.15 -5.18 13.20
N THR A 46 -1.08 -4.24 13.10
CA THR A 46 -1.97 -4.08 11.93
C THR A 46 -1.17 -3.66 10.71
N PHE A 47 -0.25 -2.70 10.85
CA PHE A 47 0.67 -2.29 9.78
C PHE A 47 1.52 -3.46 9.26
N ARG A 48 2.06 -4.29 10.15
CA ARG A 48 2.81 -5.50 9.75
C ARG A 48 1.93 -6.49 8.97
N ARG A 49 0.69 -6.70 9.39
CA ARG A 49 -0.29 -7.57 8.70
C ARG A 49 -0.68 -7.03 7.32
N TRP A 50 -0.85 -5.71 7.19
CA TRP A 50 -1.10 -5.03 5.91
C TRP A 50 0.03 -5.25 4.90
N LYS A 51 1.29 -5.29 5.35
CA LYS A 51 2.45 -5.60 4.49
C LYS A 51 2.53 -7.06 4.04
N SER A 52 1.92 -7.98 4.81
CA SER A 52 2.01 -9.42 4.57
C SER A 52 0.78 -10.03 3.91
N GLY A 53 -0.23 -9.21 3.55
CA GLY A 53 -1.46 -9.68 2.90
C GLY A 53 -2.42 -10.45 3.81
N GLY A 54 -2.22 -10.43 5.13
CA GLY A 54 -3.13 -11.07 6.09
C GLY A 54 -4.26 -10.11 6.45
N LEU A 55 -5.42 -10.21 5.79
CA LEU A 55 -6.41 -9.14 5.79
C LEU A 55 -7.54 -9.26 6.80
N VAL A 56 -7.74 -8.16 7.54
CA VAL A 56 -9.04 -7.57 7.86
C VAL A 56 -9.10 -6.26 7.07
N ALA A 57 -10.15 -6.07 6.28
CA ALA A 57 -10.34 -4.86 5.49
C ALA A 57 -10.31 -3.60 6.40
N PRO A 58 -9.56 -2.54 6.07
CA PRO A 58 -9.63 -1.30 6.83
C PRO A 58 -11.03 -0.68 6.74
N ALA A 59 -11.47 -0.08 7.84
CA ALA A 59 -12.66 0.79 7.86
C ALA A 59 -12.53 1.94 6.85
N ALA A 60 -13.66 2.44 6.34
CA ALA A 60 -13.71 3.44 5.26
C ALA A 60 -12.79 4.65 5.48
N ALA A 61 -12.76 5.22 6.68
CA ALA A 61 -11.89 6.36 6.99
C ALA A 61 -10.39 6.04 6.80
N ARG A 62 -9.95 4.82 7.13
CA ARG A 62 -8.56 4.39 6.95
C ARG A 62 -8.22 4.13 5.49
N ARG A 63 -9.19 3.63 4.70
CA ARG A 63 -9.04 3.49 3.25
C ARG A 63 -8.80 4.86 2.61
N ARG A 64 -9.58 5.86 3.03
CA ARG A 64 -9.44 7.21 2.48
C ARG A 64 -8.09 7.85 2.80
N VAL A 65 -7.55 7.64 4.00
CA VAL A 65 -6.18 8.08 4.33
C VAL A 65 -5.14 7.39 3.45
N LEU A 66 -5.28 6.08 3.20
CA LEU A 66 -4.37 5.38 2.29
C LEU A 66 -4.45 5.93 0.86
N GLU A 67 -5.64 6.22 0.34
CA GLU A 67 -5.81 6.82 -0.99
C GLU A 67 -5.16 8.21 -1.11
N VAL A 68 -5.17 8.99 -0.02
CA VAL A 68 -4.46 10.27 0.04
C VAL A 68 -2.94 10.06 0.11
N MET A 69 -2.45 9.09 0.89
CA MET A 69 -1.03 8.77 0.97
C MET A 69 -0.49 8.24 -0.37
N PHE A 70 -1.31 7.53 -1.14
CA PHE A 70 -0.94 6.89 -2.40
C PHE A 70 -1.87 7.39 -3.52
N PRO A 71 -1.72 8.65 -3.97
CA PRO A 71 -2.60 9.22 -4.99
C PRO A 71 -2.53 8.39 -6.27
N GLY A 72 -3.70 8.11 -6.86
CA GLY A 72 -3.83 7.25 -8.04
C GLY A 72 -4.06 5.76 -7.74
N TYR A 73 -4.09 5.33 -6.47
CA TYR A 73 -4.41 3.95 -6.08
C TYR A 73 -5.54 3.91 -5.07
N THR A 74 -6.48 2.98 -5.29
CA THR A 74 -7.51 2.66 -4.29
C THR A 74 -6.92 1.82 -3.17
N ALA A 75 -7.55 1.84 -1.99
CA ALA A 75 -7.13 0.98 -0.90
C ALA A 75 -7.14 -0.51 -1.31
N ASP A 76 -8.14 -0.95 -2.09
CA ASP A 76 -8.24 -2.34 -2.54
C ASP A 76 -7.07 -2.72 -3.48
N GLN A 77 -6.63 -1.81 -4.36
CA GLN A 77 -5.42 -2.00 -5.17
C GLN A 77 -4.15 -2.07 -4.32
N LEU A 78 -4.03 -1.24 -3.27
CA LEU A 78 -2.89 -1.28 -2.35
C LEU A 78 -2.80 -2.62 -1.60
N PHE A 79 -3.94 -3.20 -1.26
CA PHE A 79 -4.02 -4.49 -0.58
C PHE A 79 -3.98 -5.70 -1.50
N SER A 80 -4.00 -5.48 -2.82
CA SER A 80 -3.93 -6.57 -3.78
C SER A 80 -2.61 -7.33 -3.67
N PRO A 81 -2.62 -8.66 -3.83
CA PRO A 81 -1.40 -9.44 -3.87
C PRO A 81 -0.62 -9.07 -5.12
N LEU A 82 0.69 -8.94 -5.00
CA LEU A 82 1.55 -8.83 -6.17
C LEU A 82 1.58 -10.17 -6.89
N PRO A 83 1.57 -10.18 -8.23
CA PRO A 83 1.70 -11.41 -8.99
C PRO A 83 2.97 -12.11 -8.52
N ALA A 84 2.82 -13.36 -8.07
CA ALA A 84 3.94 -14.18 -7.65
C ALA A 84 4.93 -14.22 -8.81
N ARG A 85 6.19 -13.81 -8.58
CA ARG A 85 7.26 -13.92 -9.58
C ARG A 85 7.46 -15.40 -9.94
N ARG A 86 6.67 -15.92 -10.89
CA ARG A 86 7.03 -17.03 -11.76
C ARG A 86 7.44 -16.40 -13.09
N GLY A 87 8.75 -16.20 -13.27
CA GLY A 87 9.37 -16.09 -14.59
C GLY A 87 9.36 -14.74 -15.34
N LEU A 88 8.77 -13.66 -14.82
CA LEU A 88 8.83 -12.38 -15.54
C LEU A 88 10.23 -11.73 -15.43
N ARG A 89 11.00 -11.81 -16.51
CA ARG A 89 12.16 -10.93 -16.74
C ARG A 89 11.68 -9.47 -16.66
N PRO A 90 12.43 -8.56 -16.02
CA PRO A 90 12.03 -7.16 -15.88
C PRO A 90 12.07 -6.49 -17.26
N ARG A 91 10.98 -6.54 -18.02
CA ARG A 91 10.80 -5.68 -19.17
C ARG A 91 10.16 -4.38 -18.66
N HIS A 92 11.02 -3.37 -18.52
CA HIS A 92 10.72 -1.95 -18.66
C HIS A 92 9.61 -1.39 -17.73
N TRP A 93 9.99 -0.92 -16.54
CA TRP A 93 9.06 -0.31 -15.56
C TRP A 93 9.26 1.19 -15.34
N GLU A 94 9.90 1.91 -16.26
CA GLU A 94 10.26 3.31 -16.02
C GLU A 94 9.92 4.20 -17.21
N SER A 95 8.73 4.79 -17.18
CA SER A 95 8.47 6.09 -17.78
C SER A 95 7.16 6.64 -17.20
N ARG A 96 7.29 7.68 -16.35
CA ARG A 96 6.21 8.58 -15.88
C ARG A 96 5.22 8.00 -14.86
N GLY A 97 5.62 7.98 -13.58
CA GLY A 97 4.73 8.33 -12.46
C GLY A 97 3.45 7.51 -12.22
N GLN A 98 3.23 6.37 -12.88
CA GLN A 98 2.01 5.56 -12.73
C GLN A 98 2.36 4.08 -12.88
N ILE A 99 2.20 3.30 -11.81
CA ILE A 99 2.26 1.84 -11.85
C ILE A 99 0.95 1.39 -12.48
N SER A 100 0.98 1.15 -13.79
CA SER A 100 -0.09 0.42 -14.48
C SER A 100 0.01 -1.07 -14.08
N LEU A 101 -0.53 -1.40 -12.90
CA LEU A 101 -0.67 -2.79 -12.42
C LEU A 101 -2.03 -3.39 -12.84
N PHE A 102 -2.95 -2.59 -13.38
CA PHE A 102 -4.35 -2.96 -13.59
C PHE A 102 -4.92 -2.59 -14.96
N GLU A 103 -4.12 -2.33 -16.00
CA GLU A 103 -4.65 -2.29 -17.37
C GLU A 103 -4.84 -3.73 -17.91
N VAL A 104 -5.90 -4.39 -17.45
CA VAL A 104 -6.78 -5.25 -18.27
C VAL A 104 -8.08 -5.35 -17.49
N VAL A 105 -9.09 -4.56 -17.86
CA VAL A 105 -10.50 -4.98 -18.09
C VAL A 105 -11.18 -3.76 -18.71
N ALA A 106 -11.46 -3.85 -20.01
CA ALA A 106 -12.52 -3.12 -20.68
C ALA A 106 -13.83 -3.88 -20.49
#